data_AF-A0A932XFQ6-F1
#
_entry.id   AF-A0A932XFQ6-F1
#
_cell.length_a   1.000
_cell.length_b   1.000
_cell.length_c   1.000
_cell.angle_alpha   90.00
_cell.angle_beta   90.00
_cell.angle_gamma   90.00
#
_symmetry.space_group_name_H-M   'P 1'
#
loop_
_entity.id
_entity.type
_entity.pdbx_description
1 polymer ?
#
loop_
_entity_poly.entity_id
_entity_poly.type
_entity_poly.pdbx_seq_one_letter_code
_entity_poly.pdbx_strand_id
1 'polypeptide(L)' 'MTATELTIGAAAPDLSLPDERGGTWRLAEALTRSTQVLVFYRGDW' A
#
# COMPACT_ATOMS: atom_id res chain seq x y z
N MET A 1 4.90 -16.92 -2.13
CA MET A 1 4.59 -15.71 -1.34
C MET A 1 3.44 -16.07 -0.42
N THR A 2 3.66 -16.09 0.88
CA THR A 2 2.60 -16.27 1.87
C THR A 2 1.84 -14.95 2.01
N ALA A 3 0.53 -14.97 1.77
CA ALA A 3 -0.31 -13.81 2.03
C ALA A 3 -0.58 -13.74 3.54
N THR A 4 -0.25 -12.61 4.16
CA THR A 4 -0.65 -12.32 5.54
C THR A 4 -2.01 -11.62 5.48
N GLU A 5 -3.00 -12.18 6.17
CA GLU A 5 -4.31 -11.56 6.30
C GLU A 5 -4.21 -10.31 7.20
N LEU A 6 -4.75 -9.19 6.73
CA LEU A 6 -4.84 -7.94 7.50
C LEU A 6 -6.21 -7.89 8.18
N THR A 7 -6.22 -7.61 9.48
CA THR A 7 -7.45 -7.46 10.27
C THR A 7 -7.70 -6.00 10.63
N ILE A 8 -8.97 -5.66 10.92
CA ILE A 8 -9.34 -4.31 11.36
C ILE A 8 -8.65 -4.00 12.70
N GLY A 9 -8.04 -2.82 12.79
CA GLY A 9 -7.28 -2.37 13.95
C GLY A 9 -5.83 -2.83 13.99
N ALA A 10 -5.40 -3.68 13.06
CA ALA A 10 -3.98 -4.00 12.88
C ALA A 10 -3.22 -2.78 12.34
N ALA A 11 -1.92 -2.73 12.65
CA ALA A 11 -1.03 -1.75 12.02
C ALA A 11 -1.00 -1.96 10.50
N ALA A 12 -1.00 -0.86 9.75
CA ALA A 12 -0.83 -0.92 8.31
C ALA A 12 0.54 -1.55 7.96
N PRO A 13 0.63 -2.36 6.89
CA PRO A 13 1.87 -3.00 6.51
C PRO A 13 2.91 -1.97 6.08
N ASP A 14 4.19 -2.25 6.35
CA ASP A 14 5.26 -1.50 5.70
C ASP A 14 5.36 -1.94 4.24
N LEU A 15 5.01 -1.04 3.32
CA LEU A 15 4.92 -1.34 1.90
C LEU A 15 5.53 -0.21 1.07
N SER A 16 6.30 -0.62 0.07
CA SER A 16 6.88 0.24 -0.94
C SER A 16 6.60 -0.34 -2.31
N LEU A 17 6.13 0.49 -3.24
CA LEU A 17 5.77 0.10 -4.60
C LEU A 17 6.36 1.09 -5.60
N PRO A 18 6.62 0.66 -6.84
CA PRO A 18 6.88 1.61 -7.92
C PRO A 18 5.64 2.48 -8.15
N ASP A 19 5.85 3.77 -8.37
CA ASP A 19 4.80 4.67 -8.85
C ASP A 19 4.72 4.69 -10.38
N GLU A 20 3.74 5.41 -10.92
CA GLU A 20 3.50 5.52 -12.36
C GLU A 20 4.63 6.24 -13.13
N ARG A 21 5.55 6.89 -12.42
CA ARG A 21 6.68 7.67 -12.96
C ARG A 21 8.00 6.91 -12.85
N GLY A 22 7.98 5.67 -12.36
CA GLY A 22 9.16 4.87 -12.08
C GLY A 22 9.88 5.25 -10.79
N GLY A 23 9.28 6.11 -9.97
CA GLY A 23 9.71 6.41 -8.61
C GLY A 23 9.30 5.34 -7.62
N THR A 24 9.55 5.59 -6.33
CA THR A 24 9.12 4.70 -5.24
C THR A 24 8.11 5.42 -4.37
N TRP A 25 6.91 4.86 -4.29
CA TRP A 25 5.88 5.26 -3.35
C TRP A 25 5.98 4.43 -2.08
N ARG A 26 5.86 5.07 -0.91
CA ARG A 26 5.89 4.41 0.40
C ARG A 26 4.61 4.73 1.18
N LEU A 27 3.94 3.69 1.69
CA LEU A 27 2.69 3.87 2.45
C LEU A 27 2.93 4.69 3.73
N ALA A 28 4.04 4.46 4.43
CA ALA A 28 4.38 5.20 5.64
C ALA A 28 4.43 6.72 5.39
N GLU A 29 5.02 7.16 4.28
CA GLU A 29 5.08 8.58 3.92
C GLU A 29 3.70 9.13 3.57
N ALA A 30 2.89 8.38 2.81
CA ALA A 30 1.53 8.79 2.46
C ALA A 30 0.64 8.97 3.69
N LEU A 31 0.72 8.05 4.67
CA LEU A 31 -0.04 8.10 5.92
C LEU A 31 0.32 9.30 6.80
N THR A 32 1.54 9.83 6.73
CA THR A 32 1.90 11.07 7.45
C THR A 32 1.23 12.31 6.90
N ARG A 33 0.81 12.28 5.63
CA ARG A 33 0.20 13.44 4.95
C ARG A 33 -1.30 13.45 5.09
N SER A 34 -1.96 12.30 4.96
CA SER A 34 -3.41 12.16 5.10
C SER A 34 -3.86 10.71 5.22
N THR A 35 -5.15 10.50 5.49
CA THR A 35 -5.79 9.17 5.41
C THR A 35 -5.69 8.61 3.99
N GLN A 36 -5.36 7.33 3.88
CA GLN A 36 -5.16 6.63 2.61
C GLN A 36 -6.19 5.51 2.43
N VAL A 37 -6.61 5.29 1.17
CA VAL A 37 -7.41 4.13 0.76
C VAL A 37 -6.61 3.35 -0.28
N LEU A 38 -6.36 2.07 -0.02
CA LEU A 38 -5.64 1.18 -0.93
C LEU A 38 -6.64 0.28 -1.66
N VAL A 39 -6.59 0.29 -2.99
CA VAL A 39 -7.42 -0.58 -3.84
C VAL A 39 -6.52 -1.63 -4.49
N PHE A 40 -6.62 -2.86 -4.03
CA PHE A 40 -5.94 -4.00 -4.63
C PHE A 40 -6.83 -4.59 -5.72
N TYR A 41 -6.28 -4.78 -6.92
CA TYR A 41 -6.98 -5.42 -8.03
C TYR A 41 -6.06 -6.45 -8.68
N ARG A 42 -6.67 -7.44 -9.34
CA ARG A 42 -5.94 -8.46 -10.12
C ARG A 42 -6.30 -8.27 -11.59
N GLY A 43 -5.28 -8.03 -12.41
CA GLY A 43 -5.40 -7.82 -13.84
C GLY A 43 -4.53 -6.64 -14.29
N ASP A 44 -4.65 -6.32 -15.57
CA ASP A 44 -4.07 -5.15 -16.23
C ASP A 44 -5.24 -4.35 -16.82
N TRP A 45 -5.18 -3.02 -16.67
CA TRP A 45 -6.09 -2.08 -17.33
C TRP A 45 -5.49 -1.63 -18.65
#